data_AF-A0A358SJK9-F1
#
_entry.id   AF-A0A358SJK9-F1
#
_cell.length_a   1.000
_cell.length_b   1.000
_cell.length_c   1.000
_cell.angle_alpha   90.00
_cell.angle_beta   90.00
_cell.angle_gamma   90.00
#
_symmetry.space_group_name_H-M   'P 1'
#
loop_
_entity.id
_entity.type
_entity.pdbx_description
1 polymer ?
#
loop_
_entity_poly.entity_id
_entity_poly.type
_entity_poly.pdbx_seq_one_letter_code
_entity_poly.pdbx_strand_id
1 'polypeptide(L)'
;MRLGTPALLRHASWQGLELMVTSPLPRGVRMSWRLPDAGLLREITDLSPRFAAELAASPWWPGLRARIEAGVADPAIRTRLVMLADAVESSYGAAALEFGTWHGDLVPWNFARHAGRLYAWDWEDSAPDVPVGFDALHYFFQVAFVAKRRPLHDSADIAQRAASEMLTVLGVPEQAHRLLAILHLLELSVRHEEARSSSAGDGDDRFFPAVLHLLERALGQPSGAAEPDTMGLAS
;
A
#
# COMPACT_ATOMS: atom_id res chain seq x y z
N MET A 1 -11.43 15.23 14.52
CA MET A 1 -10.88 13.93 14.12
C MET A 1 -11.86 12.82 14.52
N ARG A 2 -12.38 12.07 13.55
CA ARG A 2 -13.21 10.88 13.72
C ARG A 2 -12.37 9.61 13.92
N LEU A 3 -11.08 9.67 13.57
CA LEU A 3 -10.11 8.65 13.94
C LEU A 3 -9.84 8.67 15.46
N GLY A 4 -9.63 7.50 16.02
CA GLY A 4 -9.17 7.27 17.38
C GLY A 4 -8.15 6.14 17.41
N THR A 5 -7.27 6.16 18.39
CA THR A 5 -6.28 5.12 18.63
C THR A 5 -6.34 4.69 20.09
N PRO A 6 -5.94 3.45 20.42
CA PRO A 6 -5.61 3.08 21.79
C PRO A 6 -4.64 4.11 22.40
N ALA A 7 -4.93 4.59 23.62
CA ALA A 7 -4.05 5.54 24.29
C ALA A 7 -2.74 4.83 24.67
N LEU A 8 -1.60 5.47 24.43
CA LEU A 8 -0.32 4.98 24.92
C LEU A 8 -0.28 5.08 26.46
N LEU A 9 -0.26 3.93 27.13
CA LEU A 9 -0.17 3.85 28.59
C LEU A 9 1.29 3.89 29.06
N ARG A 10 2.18 3.23 28.31
CA ARG A 10 3.61 3.18 28.62
C ARG A 10 4.43 2.87 27.38
N HIS A 11 5.58 3.51 27.28
CA HIS A 11 6.68 3.16 26.39
C HIS A 11 7.92 2.94 27.27
N ALA A 12 8.59 1.79 27.12
CA ALA A 12 9.74 1.41 27.95
C ALA A 12 10.63 0.40 27.21
N SER A 13 11.90 0.31 27.58
CA SER A 13 12.79 -0.76 27.10
C SER A 13 12.85 -1.92 28.11
N TRP A 14 12.85 -3.16 27.62
CA TRP A 14 13.00 -4.36 28.45
C TRP A 14 13.82 -5.42 27.70
N GLN A 15 14.91 -5.88 28.31
CA GLN A 15 15.85 -6.85 27.69
C GLN A 15 16.33 -6.44 26.28
N GLY A 16 16.53 -5.14 26.05
CA GLY A 16 16.96 -4.61 24.74
C GLY A 16 15.86 -4.51 23.69
N LEU A 17 14.60 -4.83 24.04
CA LEU A 17 13.43 -4.63 23.20
C LEU A 17 12.67 -3.37 23.62
N GLU A 18 12.15 -2.64 22.64
CA GLU A 18 11.21 -1.55 22.88
C GLU A 18 9.81 -2.12 23.12
N LEU A 19 9.18 -1.74 24.23
CA LEU A 19 7.83 -2.17 24.61
C LEU A 19 6.87 -1.00 24.58
N MET A 20 5.75 -1.19 23.90
CA MET A 20 4.61 -0.28 23.90
C MET A 20 3.39 -0.95 24.57
N VAL A 21 2.82 -0.30 25.58
CA VAL A 21 1.59 -0.73 26.26
C VAL A 21 0.49 0.27 25.95
N THR A 22 -0.63 -0.19 25.43
CA THR A 22 -1.76 0.65 25.04
C THR A 22 -3.02 0.33 25.85
N SER A 23 -3.94 1.29 25.90
CA SER A 23 -5.24 1.10 26.55
C SER A 23 -6.07 0.09 25.77
N PRO A 24 -6.97 -0.67 26.41
CA PRO A 24 -7.94 -1.45 25.67
C PRO A 24 -8.81 -0.55 24.79
N LEU A 25 -9.34 -1.11 23.71
CA LEU A 25 -10.37 -0.44 22.91
C LEU A 25 -11.62 -0.14 23.76
N PRO A 26 -12.40 0.90 23.40
CA PRO A 26 -13.67 1.17 24.08
C PRO A 26 -14.59 -0.06 24.11
N ARG A 27 -15.35 -0.21 25.18
CA ARG A 27 -16.35 -1.29 25.27
C ARG A 27 -17.41 -1.11 24.20
N GLY A 28 -17.78 -2.21 23.53
CA GLY A 28 -18.82 -2.19 22.50
C GLY A 28 -18.36 -1.67 21.14
N VAL A 29 -17.06 -1.73 20.84
CA VAL A 29 -16.55 -1.61 19.47
C VAL A 29 -17.12 -2.72 18.58
N ARG A 30 -17.33 -2.42 17.30
CA ARG A 30 -17.77 -3.38 16.29
C ARG A 30 -16.81 -3.40 15.12
N MET A 31 -16.29 -4.58 14.79
CA MET A 31 -15.46 -4.80 13.60
C MET A 31 -16.25 -4.45 12.34
N SER A 32 -15.55 -3.97 11.32
CA SER A 32 -16.16 -3.57 10.05
C SER A 32 -15.36 -4.13 8.88
N TRP A 33 -16.05 -4.86 8.01
CA TRP A 33 -15.50 -5.36 6.74
C TRP A 33 -15.77 -4.42 5.56
N ARG A 34 -16.00 -3.13 5.87
CA ARG A 34 -16.10 -2.05 4.91
C ARG A 34 -14.91 -1.12 5.11
N LEU A 35 -14.25 -0.77 4.00
CA LEU A 35 -13.22 0.25 3.97
C LEU A 35 -13.76 1.55 4.63
N PRO A 36 -12.94 2.26 5.43
CA PRO A 36 -13.31 3.58 5.92
C PRO A 36 -13.69 4.54 4.77
N ASP A 37 -14.56 5.50 5.06
CA ASP A 37 -14.93 6.51 4.06
C ASP A 37 -13.73 7.40 3.71
N ALA A 38 -13.79 8.06 2.55
CA ALA A 38 -12.71 8.92 2.07
C ALA A 38 -12.31 10.00 3.07
N GLY A 39 -13.25 10.52 3.86
CA GLY A 39 -12.90 11.52 4.89
C GLY A 39 -12.04 10.91 6.00
N LEU A 40 -12.26 9.66 6.40
CA LEU A 40 -11.44 8.97 7.39
C LEU A 40 -10.06 8.61 6.83
N LEU A 41 -10.01 8.18 5.56
CA LEU A 41 -8.73 7.95 4.90
C LEU A 41 -7.92 9.25 4.78
N ARG A 42 -8.57 10.38 4.44
CA ARG A 42 -7.91 11.69 4.47
C ARG A 42 -7.43 12.08 5.85
N GLU A 43 -8.17 11.77 6.92
CA GLU A 43 -7.70 12.01 8.29
C GLU A 43 -6.43 11.22 8.63
N ILE A 44 -6.24 10.02 8.06
CA ILE A 44 -4.98 9.25 8.17
C ILE A 44 -3.89 9.95 7.35
N THR A 45 -4.20 10.31 6.10
CA THR A 45 -3.26 11.02 5.22
C THR A 45 -2.76 12.34 5.80
N ASP A 46 -3.60 13.03 6.57
CA ASP A 46 -3.33 14.33 7.18
C ASP A 46 -2.62 14.24 8.54
N LEU A 47 -2.21 13.04 8.98
CA LEU A 47 -1.35 12.88 10.16
C LEU A 47 0.03 13.52 9.97
N SER A 48 0.48 13.68 8.72
CA SER A 48 1.64 14.47 8.32
C SER A 48 1.25 15.51 7.26
N PRO A 49 2.04 16.59 7.08
CA PRO A 49 1.81 17.51 5.97
C PRO A 49 1.78 16.77 4.62
N ARG A 50 0.73 16.99 3.84
CA ARG A 50 0.65 16.48 2.47
C ARG A 50 1.44 17.37 1.51
N PHE A 51 1.97 16.77 0.47
CA PHE A 51 2.62 17.50 -0.62
C PHE A 51 2.44 16.76 -1.94
N ALA A 52 2.52 17.53 -3.04
CA ALA A 52 2.58 16.98 -4.39
C ALA A 52 4.02 16.99 -4.87
N ALA A 53 4.45 15.91 -5.53
CA ALA A 53 5.75 15.81 -6.14
C ALA A 53 5.70 14.86 -7.35
N GLU A 54 6.67 14.98 -8.25
CA GLU A 54 6.96 13.90 -9.20
C GLU A 54 7.47 12.67 -8.42
N LEU A 55 7.13 11.47 -8.88
CA LEU A 55 7.52 10.21 -8.23
C LEU A 55 9.01 10.17 -7.89
N ALA A 56 9.87 10.42 -8.89
CA ALA A 56 11.33 10.35 -8.74
C ALA A 56 11.91 11.44 -7.82
N ALA A 57 11.20 12.57 -7.66
CA ALA A 57 11.59 13.68 -6.81
C ALA A 57 11.02 13.59 -5.38
N SER A 58 10.10 12.66 -5.13
CA SER A 58 9.56 12.40 -3.78
C SER A 58 10.64 11.83 -2.86
N PRO A 59 10.56 12.02 -1.53
CA PRO A 59 11.46 11.36 -0.58
C PRO A 59 11.18 9.85 -0.47
N TRP A 60 9.96 9.40 -0.77
CA TRP A 60 9.58 7.99 -0.70
C TRP A 60 10.31 7.12 -1.72
N TRP A 61 10.46 7.62 -2.95
CA TRP A 61 11.09 6.85 -4.02
C TRP A 61 12.56 6.48 -3.76
N PRO A 62 13.49 7.40 -3.49
CA PRO A 62 14.86 7.06 -3.12
C PRO A 62 14.91 6.26 -1.81
N GLY A 63 13.96 6.45 -0.89
CA GLY A 63 13.82 5.65 0.33
C GLY A 63 13.52 4.18 0.04
N LEU A 64 12.54 3.90 -0.84
CA LEU A 64 12.22 2.55 -1.32
C LEU A 64 13.44 1.91 -2.00
N ARG A 65 14.14 2.65 -2.87
CA ARG A 65 15.34 2.16 -3.55
C ARG A 65 16.46 1.82 -2.56
N ALA A 66 16.68 2.65 -1.55
CA ALA A 66 17.66 2.38 -0.50
C ALA A 66 17.30 1.12 0.31
N ARG A 67 16.01 0.90 0.59
CA ARG A 67 15.51 -0.32 1.25
C ARG A 67 15.68 -1.57 0.40
N ILE A 68 15.53 -1.48 -0.92
CA ILE A 68 15.86 -2.58 -1.83
C ILE A 68 17.34 -2.95 -1.72
N GLU A 69 18.24 -1.96 -1.73
CA GLU A 69 19.68 -2.21 -1.68
C GLU A 69 20.15 -2.76 -0.33
N ALA A 70 19.62 -2.23 0.77
CA ALA A 70 20.05 -2.59 2.12
C ALA A 70 19.29 -3.78 2.73
N GLY A 71 18.01 -3.94 2.41
CA GLY A 71 17.09 -4.86 3.09
C GLY A 71 16.88 -6.21 2.41
N VAL A 72 17.29 -6.37 1.15
CA VAL A 72 17.09 -7.60 0.38
C VAL A 72 18.36 -8.47 0.43
N ALA A 73 18.30 -9.57 1.18
CA ALA A 73 19.45 -10.45 1.40
C ALA A 73 19.88 -11.21 0.13
N ASP A 74 18.93 -11.78 -0.62
CA ASP A 74 19.22 -12.56 -1.83
C ASP A 74 19.64 -11.64 -3.00
N PRO A 75 20.88 -11.78 -3.53
CA PRO A 75 21.36 -10.94 -4.63
C PRO A 75 20.53 -11.03 -5.92
N ALA A 76 19.95 -12.20 -6.22
CA ALA A 76 19.14 -12.38 -7.41
C ALA A 76 17.79 -11.67 -7.27
N ILE A 77 17.17 -11.75 -6.09
CA ILE A 77 15.93 -11.02 -5.78
C ILE A 77 16.19 -9.51 -5.80
N ARG A 78 17.27 -9.05 -5.14
CA ARG A 78 17.67 -7.63 -5.13
C ARG A 78 17.84 -7.10 -6.55
N THR A 79 18.57 -7.82 -7.40
CA THR A 79 18.78 -7.43 -8.80
C THR A 79 17.45 -7.27 -9.55
N ARG A 80 16.50 -8.19 -9.36
CA ARG A 80 15.17 -8.08 -9.98
C ARG A 80 14.37 -6.88 -9.48
N LEU A 81 14.38 -6.62 -8.18
CA LEU A 81 13.70 -5.45 -7.60
C LEU A 81 14.32 -4.13 -8.07
N VAL A 82 15.65 -4.05 -8.20
CA VAL A 82 16.35 -2.90 -8.79
C VAL A 82 15.91 -2.68 -10.24
N MET A 83 15.90 -3.72 -11.07
CA MET A 83 15.43 -3.61 -12.46
C MET A 83 13.97 -3.16 -12.57
N LEU A 84 13.10 -3.65 -11.67
CA LEU A 84 11.71 -3.22 -11.58
C LEU A 84 11.59 -1.74 -11.20
N ALA A 85 12.36 -1.29 -10.20
CA ALA A 85 12.42 0.11 -9.80
C ALA A 85 12.92 0.99 -10.97
N ASP A 86 13.98 0.58 -11.68
CA ASP A 86 14.49 1.30 -12.86
C ASP A 86 13.44 1.43 -13.96
N ALA A 87 12.69 0.36 -14.24
CA ALA A 87 11.62 0.38 -15.24
C ALA A 87 10.48 1.32 -14.84
N VAL A 88 10.10 1.35 -13.55
CA VAL A 88 9.11 2.30 -13.03
C VAL A 88 9.60 3.73 -13.16
N GLU A 89 10.83 4.02 -12.73
CA GLU A 89 11.39 5.37 -12.76
C GLU A 89 11.52 5.91 -14.19
N SER A 90 12.01 5.08 -15.11
CA SER A 90 12.13 5.44 -16.53
C SER A 90 10.77 5.77 -17.16
N SER A 91 9.72 5.03 -16.79
CA SER A 91 8.38 5.18 -17.39
C SER A 91 7.51 6.24 -16.70
N TYR A 92 7.69 6.41 -15.39
CA TYR A 92 6.76 7.15 -14.52
C TYR A 92 7.45 8.11 -13.54
N GLY A 93 8.76 8.33 -13.65
CA GLY A 93 9.51 9.19 -12.73
C GLY A 93 8.94 10.61 -12.62
N ALA A 94 8.44 11.15 -13.73
CA ALA A 94 7.79 12.47 -13.80
C ALA A 94 6.29 12.46 -13.47
N ALA A 95 5.71 11.31 -13.05
CA ALA A 95 4.31 11.23 -12.69
C ALA A 95 4.05 12.06 -11.42
N ALA A 96 3.18 13.07 -11.53
CA ALA A 96 2.77 13.89 -10.40
C ALA A 96 1.82 13.09 -9.48
N LEU A 97 2.23 12.89 -8.23
CA LEU A 97 1.47 12.19 -7.20
C LEU A 97 1.34 13.08 -5.96
N GLU A 98 0.31 12.81 -5.16
CA GLU A 98 0.21 13.34 -3.81
C GLU A 98 0.77 12.33 -2.81
N PHE A 99 1.41 12.84 -1.76
CA PHE A 99 2.03 12.06 -0.70
C PHE A 99 1.52 12.52 0.67
N GLY A 100 1.45 11.59 1.62
CA GLY A 100 1.04 11.84 3.00
C GLY A 100 1.25 10.61 3.87
N THR A 101 0.62 10.58 5.04
CA THR A 101 0.70 9.39 5.90
C THR A 101 -0.21 8.27 5.39
N TRP A 102 0.23 7.03 5.55
CA TRP A 102 -0.63 5.85 5.46
C TRP A 102 -0.54 5.04 6.74
N HIS A 103 -1.54 4.21 7.02
CA HIS A 103 -1.49 3.29 8.15
C HIS A 103 -0.47 2.17 7.96
N GLY A 104 -0.24 1.74 6.72
CA GLY A 104 0.70 0.67 6.38
C GLY A 104 0.14 -0.75 6.44
N ASP A 105 -0.89 -0.97 7.27
CA ASP A 105 -1.64 -2.23 7.38
C ASP A 105 -3.13 -1.97 7.66
N LEU A 106 -3.75 -1.08 6.86
CA LEU A 106 -5.19 -0.80 7.01
C LEU A 106 -6.03 -1.97 6.48
N VAL A 107 -6.44 -2.84 7.39
CA VAL A 107 -7.19 -4.07 7.09
C VAL A 107 -8.42 -4.23 8.01
N PRO A 108 -9.43 -5.03 7.63
CA PRO A 108 -10.67 -5.16 8.41
C PRO A 108 -10.48 -5.57 9.87
N TRP A 109 -9.38 -6.27 10.18
CA TRP A 109 -9.06 -6.73 11.52
C TRP A 109 -8.19 -5.75 12.32
N ASN A 110 -7.81 -4.59 11.74
CA ASN A 110 -7.01 -3.55 12.41
C ASN A 110 -7.82 -2.27 12.70
N PHE A 111 -9.14 -2.30 12.47
CA PHE A 111 -10.01 -1.23 12.91
C PHE A 111 -11.41 -1.68 13.32
N ALA A 112 -12.04 -0.87 14.15
CA ALA A 112 -13.41 -1.07 14.62
C ALA A 112 -14.14 0.27 14.77
N ARG A 113 -15.48 0.23 14.76
CA ARG A 113 -16.33 1.42 14.94
C ARG A 113 -16.96 1.43 16.33
N HIS A 114 -17.01 2.62 16.94
CA HIS A 114 -17.75 2.86 18.17
C HIS A 114 -18.22 4.31 18.23
N ALA A 115 -19.50 4.53 18.55
CA ALA A 115 -20.10 5.86 18.71
C ALA A 115 -19.78 6.84 17.55
N GLY A 116 -19.85 6.37 16.30
CA GLY A 116 -19.56 7.18 15.11
C GLY A 116 -18.08 7.43 14.80
N ARG A 117 -17.16 6.93 15.64
CA ARG A 117 -15.71 7.02 15.44
C ARG A 117 -15.13 5.71 14.89
N LEU A 118 -14.00 5.82 14.21
CA LEU A 118 -13.17 4.69 13.80
C LEU A 118 -11.99 4.59 14.76
N TYR A 119 -11.78 3.43 15.37
CA TYR A 119 -10.62 3.12 16.17
C TYR A 119 -9.71 2.20 15.37
N ALA A 120 -8.49 2.63 15.11
CA ALA A 120 -7.48 1.84 14.39
C ALA A 120 -6.26 1.59 15.29
N TRP A 121 -5.62 0.44 15.09
CA TRP A 121 -4.45 -0.02 15.84
C TRP A 121 -3.49 -0.73 14.88
N ASP A 122 -2.34 -1.15 15.39
CA ASP A 122 -1.29 -1.79 14.59
C ASP A 122 -0.61 -0.82 13.60
N TRP A 123 -0.12 0.29 14.15
CA TRP A 123 0.51 1.38 13.39
C TRP A 123 2.01 1.17 13.17
N GLU A 124 2.56 -0.02 13.43
CA GLU A 124 4.01 -0.29 13.35
C GLU A 124 4.58 -0.04 11.95
N ASP A 125 3.72 -0.25 10.95
CA ASP A 125 4.02 -0.14 9.54
C ASP A 125 3.64 1.23 8.94
N SER A 126 3.15 2.14 9.78
CA SER A 126 2.76 3.50 9.41
C SER A 126 3.98 4.33 9.03
N ALA A 127 3.87 5.09 7.95
CA ALA A 127 4.94 5.97 7.49
C ALA A 127 4.40 7.27 6.89
N PRO A 128 5.13 8.40 7.03
CA PRO A 128 4.84 9.61 6.28
C PRO A 128 5.31 9.48 4.83
N ASP A 129 4.99 10.50 4.03
CA ASP A 129 5.49 10.69 2.68
C ASP A 129 5.15 9.57 1.69
N VAL A 130 4.14 8.75 1.96
CA VAL A 130 3.72 7.63 1.10
C VAL A 130 2.67 8.09 0.08
N PRO A 131 2.64 7.54 -1.15
CA PRO A 131 1.62 7.90 -2.13
C PRO A 131 0.19 7.76 -1.58
N VAL A 132 -0.61 8.81 -1.74
CA VAL A 132 -2.02 8.82 -1.32
C VAL A 132 -2.79 7.73 -2.05
N GLY A 133 -3.55 6.94 -1.30
CA GLY A 133 -4.37 5.84 -1.84
C GLY A 133 -3.82 4.45 -1.55
N PHE A 134 -2.60 4.32 -1.04
CA PHE A 134 -2.03 3.02 -0.65
C PHE A 134 -2.90 2.26 0.36
N ASP A 135 -3.48 2.92 1.36
CA ASP A 135 -4.36 2.26 2.34
C ASP A 135 -5.61 1.62 1.68
N ALA A 136 -6.17 2.24 0.63
CA ALA A 136 -7.31 1.68 -0.10
C ALA A 136 -6.91 0.43 -0.91
N LEU A 137 -5.78 0.51 -1.63
CA LEU A 137 -5.22 -0.62 -2.36
C LEU A 137 -4.87 -1.78 -1.42
N HIS A 138 -4.19 -1.46 -0.32
CA HIS A 138 -3.79 -2.41 0.71
C HIS A 138 -4.99 -3.14 1.29
N TYR A 139 -6.03 -2.41 1.70
CA TYR A 139 -7.25 -2.99 2.24
C TYR A 139 -7.87 -4.03 1.30
N PHE A 140 -8.08 -3.69 0.03
CA PHE A 140 -8.72 -4.60 -0.90
C PHE A 140 -7.81 -5.78 -1.27
N PHE A 141 -6.50 -5.54 -1.39
CA PHE A 141 -5.52 -6.60 -1.62
C PHE A 141 -5.54 -7.62 -0.48
N GLN A 142 -5.45 -7.17 0.78
CA GLN A 142 -5.46 -8.05 1.95
C GLN A 142 -6.76 -8.82 2.11
N VAL A 143 -7.90 -8.16 1.85
CA VAL A 143 -9.20 -8.86 1.84
C VAL A 143 -9.21 -9.97 0.78
N ALA A 144 -8.74 -9.71 -0.43
CA ALA A 144 -8.73 -10.70 -1.50
C ALA A 144 -7.71 -11.83 -1.24
N PHE A 145 -6.47 -11.47 -0.91
CA PHE A 145 -5.32 -12.37 -0.84
C PHE A 145 -5.26 -13.19 0.46
N VAL A 146 -5.48 -12.53 1.61
CA VAL A 146 -5.39 -13.15 2.93
C VAL A 146 -6.76 -13.67 3.36
N ALA A 147 -7.76 -12.79 3.49
CA ALA A 147 -9.06 -13.19 4.06
C ALA A 147 -9.87 -14.10 3.13
N LYS A 148 -9.79 -13.90 1.81
CA LYS A 148 -10.49 -14.72 0.81
C LYS A 148 -9.61 -15.74 0.10
N ARG A 149 -8.30 -15.78 0.41
CA ARG A 149 -7.32 -16.74 -0.13
C ARG A 149 -7.35 -16.84 -1.66
N ARG A 150 -7.63 -15.74 -2.36
CA ARG A 150 -7.63 -15.71 -3.82
C ARG A 150 -6.19 -15.81 -4.35
N PRO A 151 -5.99 -16.26 -5.60
CA PRO A 151 -4.71 -16.19 -6.28
C PRO A 151 -4.12 -14.77 -6.27
N LEU A 152 -2.80 -14.66 -6.30
CA LEU A 152 -2.09 -13.36 -6.25
C LEU A 152 -2.54 -12.41 -7.36
N HIS A 153 -2.57 -12.88 -8.61
CA HIS A 153 -2.97 -12.07 -9.76
C HIS A 153 -4.41 -11.56 -9.61
N ASP A 154 -5.36 -12.44 -9.25
CA ASP A 154 -6.74 -12.07 -8.99
C ASP A 154 -6.86 -11.03 -7.87
N SER A 155 -6.02 -11.15 -6.84
CA SER A 155 -6.05 -10.25 -5.68
C SER A 155 -5.56 -8.86 -6.04
N ALA A 156 -4.48 -8.75 -6.82
CA ALA A 156 -3.98 -7.47 -7.35
C ALA A 156 -5.02 -6.80 -8.27
N ASP A 157 -5.61 -7.58 -9.17
CA ASP A 157 -6.67 -7.15 -10.08
C ASP A 157 -7.92 -6.64 -9.35
N ILE A 158 -8.36 -7.37 -8.32
CA ILE A 158 -9.48 -6.97 -7.47
C ILE A 158 -9.13 -5.70 -6.72
N ALA A 159 -7.93 -5.60 -6.16
CA ALA A 159 -7.50 -4.42 -5.41
C ALA A 159 -7.50 -3.16 -6.30
N GLN A 160 -6.91 -3.24 -7.49
CA GLN A 160 -6.88 -2.13 -8.44
C GLN A 160 -8.29 -1.68 -8.83
N ARG A 161 -9.19 -2.62 -9.18
CA ARG A 161 -10.56 -2.29 -9.59
C ARG A 161 -11.40 -1.74 -8.42
N ALA A 162 -11.33 -2.39 -7.26
CA ALA A 162 -12.14 -2.02 -6.10
C ALA A 162 -11.68 -0.71 -5.44
N ALA A 163 -10.39 -0.38 -5.53
CA ALA A 163 -9.86 0.88 -5.01
C ALA A 163 -10.17 2.08 -5.91
N SER A 164 -10.43 1.88 -7.21
CA SER A 164 -10.51 2.97 -8.21
C SER A 164 -11.46 4.11 -7.81
N GLU A 165 -12.69 3.80 -7.38
CA GLU A 165 -13.64 4.82 -6.92
C GLU A 165 -13.08 5.61 -5.72
N MET A 166 -12.49 4.91 -4.74
CA MET A 166 -11.89 5.55 -3.57
C MET A 166 -10.68 6.41 -3.94
N LEU A 167 -9.83 5.95 -4.86
CA LEU A 167 -8.69 6.70 -5.36
C LEU A 167 -9.15 8.02 -6.03
N THR A 168 -10.18 7.96 -6.87
CA THR A 168 -10.77 9.17 -7.48
C THR A 168 -11.30 10.13 -6.42
N VAL A 169 -12.04 9.63 -5.43
CA VAL A 169 -12.56 10.49 -4.35
C VAL A 169 -11.42 11.09 -3.52
N LEU A 170 -10.32 10.37 -3.32
CA LEU A 170 -9.13 10.89 -2.64
C LEU A 170 -8.34 11.93 -3.46
N GLY A 171 -8.71 12.18 -4.72
CA GLY A 171 -8.06 13.16 -5.58
C GLY A 171 -6.97 12.57 -6.48
N VAL A 172 -6.81 11.25 -6.51
CA VAL A 172 -5.85 10.59 -7.40
C VAL A 172 -6.39 10.58 -8.84
N PRO A 173 -5.65 11.13 -9.81
CA PRO A 173 -6.03 11.09 -11.22
C PRO A 173 -6.17 9.66 -11.73
N GLU A 174 -7.16 9.38 -12.58
CA GLU A 174 -7.44 8.04 -13.11
C GLU A 174 -6.21 7.42 -13.80
N GLN A 175 -5.46 8.22 -14.56
CA GLN A 175 -4.23 7.77 -15.21
C GLN A 175 -3.14 7.28 -14.24
N ALA A 176 -3.21 7.68 -12.96
CA ALA A 176 -2.27 7.27 -11.92
C ALA A 176 -2.71 6.02 -11.15
N HIS A 177 -3.96 5.54 -11.30
CA HIS A 177 -4.48 4.40 -10.52
C HIS A 177 -3.67 3.13 -10.74
N ARG A 178 -3.35 2.83 -12.00
CA ARG A 178 -2.53 1.66 -12.36
C ARG A 178 -1.11 1.77 -11.79
N LEU A 179 -0.51 2.96 -11.86
CA LEU A 179 0.80 3.22 -11.28
C LEU A 179 0.79 2.98 -9.77
N LEU A 180 -0.19 3.51 -9.04
CA LEU A 180 -0.30 3.29 -7.59
C LEU A 180 -0.43 1.80 -7.23
N ALA A 181 -1.18 1.02 -8.01
CA ALA A 181 -1.28 -0.43 -7.77
C ALA A 181 0.08 -1.13 -7.95
N ILE A 182 0.88 -0.73 -8.94
CA ILE A 182 2.25 -1.22 -9.16
C ILE A 182 3.16 -0.81 -7.99
N LEU A 183 3.14 0.46 -7.61
CA LEU A 183 3.95 1.00 -6.51
C LEU A 183 3.60 0.32 -5.16
N HIS A 184 2.32 0.05 -4.92
CA HIS A 184 1.85 -0.65 -3.73
C HIS A 184 2.38 -2.10 -3.69
N LEU A 185 2.30 -2.84 -4.78
CA LEU A 185 2.87 -4.20 -4.85
C LEU A 185 4.39 -4.21 -4.73
N LEU A 186 5.07 -3.19 -5.25
CA LEU A 186 6.51 -3.03 -5.09
C LEU A 186 6.88 -2.77 -3.62
N GLU A 187 6.16 -1.88 -2.93
CA GLU A 187 6.32 -1.65 -1.48
C GLU A 187 6.13 -2.95 -0.67
N LEU A 188 5.06 -3.71 -0.95
CA LEU A 188 4.83 -5.00 -0.29
C LEU A 188 5.95 -6.02 -0.58
N SER A 189 6.52 -6.00 -1.77
CA SER A 189 7.64 -6.88 -2.14
C SER A 189 8.90 -6.54 -1.34
N VAL A 190 9.18 -5.26 -1.13
CA VAL A 190 10.32 -4.81 -0.30
C VAL A 190 10.10 -5.17 1.16
N ARG A 191 8.92 -4.89 1.72
CA ARG A 191 8.58 -5.26 3.11
C ARG A 191 8.68 -6.76 3.36
N HIS A 192 8.25 -7.58 2.39
CA HIS A 192 8.37 -9.03 2.49
C HIS A 192 9.84 -9.47 2.67
N GLU A 193 10.76 -8.90 1.89
CA GLU A 193 12.19 -9.23 1.98
C GLU A 193 12.85 -8.68 3.26
N GLU A 194 12.43 -7.50 3.72
CA GLU A 194 12.88 -6.94 5.02
C GLU A 194 12.45 -7.84 6.19
N ALA A 195 11.20 -8.33 6.18
CA ALA A 195 10.68 -9.22 7.20
C ALA A 195 11.41 -10.58 7.20
N ARG A 196 11.65 -11.15 6.01
CA ARG A 196 12.42 -12.39 5.82
C ARG A 196 13.87 -12.27 6.30
N SER A 197 14.46 -11.09 6.17
CA SER A 197 15.84 -10.83 6.61
C SER A 197 15.95 -10.61 8.12
N SER A 198 14.89 -10.11 8.76
CA SER A 198 14.86 -9.75 10.19
C SER A 198 14.41 -10.89 11.11
N SER A 199 13.70 -11.89 10.58
CA SER A 199 13.26 -13.08 11.32
C SER A 199 12.96 -14.22 10.33
N ALA A 200 13.11 -15.49 10.74
CA ALA A 200 12.71 -16.66 9.95
C ALA A 200 11.17 -16.79 9.89
N GLY A 201 10.48 -15.71 9.54
CA GLY A 201 9.04 -15.62 9.43
C GLY A 201 8.53 -16.45 8.25
N ASP A 202 7.38 -17.11 8.48
CA ASP A 202 6.62 -17.91 7.53
C ASP A 202 5.99 -16.96 6.48
N GLY A 203 6.80 -16.49 5.54
CA GLY A 203 6.31 -15.71 4.40
C GLY A 203 5.31 -16.55 3.60
N ASP A 204 4.18 -15.96 3.19
CA ASP A 204 3.22 -16.69 2.36
C ASP A 204 3.85 -16.98 0.99
N ASP A 205 4.24 -18.24 0.75
CA ASP A 205 4.85 -18.73 -0.49
C ASP A 205 3.98 -18.46 -1.75
N ARG A 206 2.70 -18.10 -1.57
CA ARG A 206 1.82 -17.67 -2.68
C ARG A 206 2.16 -16.25 -3.16
N PHE A 207 2.82 -15.44 -2.35
CA PHE A 207 3.19 -14.06 -2.67
C PHE A 207 4.55 -14.01 -3.36
N PHE A 208 5.60 -14.50 -2.71
CA PHE A 208 6.97 -14.46 -3.24
C PHE A 208 7.43 -15.85 -3.71
N PRO A 209 8.09 -15.99 -4.87
CA PRO A 209 8.54 -14.96 -5.82
C PRO A 209 7.52 -14.60 -6.91
N ALA A 210 6.26 -15.01 -6.79
CA ALA A 210 5.24 -14.81 -7.82
C ALA A 210 4.95 -13.32 -8.11
N VAL A 211 5.04 -12.44 -7.11
CA VAL A 211 4.80 -11.00 -7.24
C VAL A 211 5.79 -10.33 -8.19
N LEU A 212 7.03 -10.79 -8.26
CA LEU A 212 8.03 -10.24 -9.18
C LEU A 212 7.60 -10.44 -10.65
N HIS A 213 7.09 -11.63 -10.98
CA HIS A 213 6.59 -11.91 -12.33
C HIS A 213 5.33 -11.09 -12.66
N LEU A 214 4.49 -10.83 -11.66
CA LEU A 214 3.31 -9.98 -11.83
C LEU A 214 3.73 -8.53 -12.13
N LEU A 215 4.70 -7.98 -11.39
CA LEU A 215 5.25 -6.65 -11.60
C LEU A 215 5.96 -6.53 -12.96
N GLU A 216 6.76 -7.52 -13.34
CA GLU A 216 7.44 -7.59 -14.64
C GLU A 216 6.42 -7.55 -15.80
N ARG A 217 5.34 -8.33 -15.69
CA ARG A 217 4.26 -8.32 -16.68
C ARG A 217 3.51 -6.99 -16.72
N ALA A 218 3.24 -6.39 -15.56
CA ALA A 218 2.56 -5.09 -15.49
C ALA A 218 3.39 -3.98 -16.16
N LEU A 219 4.71 -3.98 -15.97
CA LEU A 219 5.59 -2.98 -16.58
C LEU A 219 5.87 -3.24 -18.07
N GLY A 220 5.85 -4.51 -18.51
CA GLY A 220 6.02 -4.88 -19.91
C GLY A 220 4.79 -4.65 -20.80
N GLN A 221 3.62 -4.36 -20.24
CA GLN A 221 2.42 -4.02 -21.01
C GLN A 221 2.38 -2.51 -21.30
N PRO A 222 2.32 -2.07 -22.56
CA PRO A 222 2.18 -0.65 -22.88
C PRO A 222 0.87 -0.11 -22.28
N SER A 223 0.96 1.03 -21.58
CA SER A 223 -0.20 1.74 -21.06
C SER A 223 -1.06 2.25 -22.23
N GLY A 224 -2.09 1.48 -22.60
CA GLY A 224 -3.20 1.90 -23.45
C GLY A 224 -2.82 2.36 -24.86
N ALA A 225 -2.69 1.42 -25.80
CA ALA A 225 -3.06 1.72 -27.18
C ALA A 225 -4.59 1.89 -27.21
N ALA A 226 -5.08 3.10 -27.45
CA ALA A 226 -6.46 3.32 -27.80
C ALA A 226 -6.80 2.43 -29.02
N GLU A 227 -7.82 1.58 -28.91
CA GLU A 227 -8.36 0.88 -30.07
C GLU A 227 -8.78 1.92 -31.12
N PRO A 228 -8.37 1.77 -32.40
CA PRO A 228 -8.88 2.63 -33.44
C PRO A 228 -10.37 2.34 -33.63
N ASP A 229 -11.16 3.37 -33.35
CA ASP A 229 -12.60 3.44 -33.57
C ASP A 229 -12.91 3.00 -35.01
N THR A 230 -13.42 1.78 -35.15
CA THR A 230 -13.81 1.25 -36.45
C THR A 230 -15.18 1.82 -36.77
N MET A 231 -15.18 3.06 -37.25
CA MET A 231 -16.34 3.73 -37.81
C MET A 231 -16.71 3.03 -39.13
N GLY A 232 -17.51 1.98 -39.02
CA GLY A 232 -18.15 1.31 -40.16
C GLY A 232 -19.28 2.16 -40.70
N LEU A 233 -18.96 2.97 -41.71
CA LEU A 233 -19.94 3.51 -42.66
C LEU A 233 -20.58 2.35 -43.42
N ALA A 234 -21.89 2.16 -43.23
CA ALA A 234 -22.72 1.44 -44.18
C ALA A 234 -23.71 2.44 -44.78
N SER A 235 -23.45 2.78 -46.04
CA SER A 235 -24.42 3.37 -46.99
C SER A 235 -25.36 2.28 -47.51
#